data_AF-A0A7J0A502-F1
#
_entry.id   AF-A0A7J0A502-F1
#
_cell.length_a   1.000
_cell.length_b   1.000
_cell.length_c   1.000
_cell.angle_alpha   90.00
_cell.angle_beta   90.00
_cell.angle_gamma   90.00
#
_symmetry.space_group_name_H-M   'P 1'
#
loop_
_entity.id
_entity.type
_entity.pdbx_description
1 polymer ?
#
loop_
_entity_poly.entity_id
_entity_poly.type
_entity_poly.pdbx_seq_one_letter_code
_entity_poly.pdbx_strand_id
1 'polypeptide(L)'
;MDEITKIETIDQYDQLFGLETLHPLVNVVEFAKSTRTVEYIRMNIGFYCLFLKEANCGDLRYGRKYYDYQEGTVVCMAPGQVTGVDKRNTTTPRTNSIGILFHPDLIRGTSLGQTIKNYTFSLMR
;
A
#
# COMPACT_ATOMS: atom_id res chain seq x y z
N MET A 1 8.87 21.15 4.17
CA MET A 1 9.40 19.77 4.20
C MET A 1 8.22 18.92 4.61
N ASP A 2 7.66 18.14 3.69
CA ASP A 2 6.40 17.43 3.98
C ASP A 2 6.65 16.34 5.04
N GLU A 3 5.86 16.36 6.10
CA GLU A 3 5.96 15.43 7.23
C GLU A 3 5.66 13.99 6.75
N ILE A 4 6.50 13.03 7.18
CA ILE A 4 6.32 11.61 6.87
C ILE A 4 5.70 10.95 8.09
N THR A 5 4.44 10.54 7.98
CA THR A 5 3.73 9.80 9.01
C THR A 5 4.23 8.35 9.05
N LYS A 6 4.64 7.86 10.21
CA LYS A 6 4.96 6.44 10.39
C LYS A 6 3.68 5.64 10.62
N ILE A 7 3.52 4.56 9.86
CA ILE A 7 2.38 3.63 9.96
C ILE A 7 2.98 2.25 10.24
N GLU A 8 2.95 1.85 11.51
CA GLU A 8 3.65 0.65 12.00
C GLU A 8 2.72 -0.55 12.10
N THR A 9 1.41 -0.33 12.29
CA THR A 9 0.41 -1.40 12.41
C THR A 9 -0.61 -1.38 11.28
N ILE A 10 -1.21 -2.55 11.02
CA ILE A 10 -2.29 -2.68 10.04
C ILE A 10 -3.51 -1.87 10.47
N ASP A 11 -3.83 -1.84 11.76
CA ASP A 11 -4.92 -1.04 12.33
C ASP A 11 -4.76 0.47 12.06
N GLN A 12 -3.55 1.01 12.25
CA GLN A 12 -3.27 2.42 11.91
C GLN A 12 -3.56 2.70 10.43
N TYR A 13 -3.21 1.77 9.54
CA TYR A 13 -3.45 1.92 8.11
C TYR A 13 -4.94 1.84 7.77
N ASP A 14 -5.64 0.83 8.29
CA ASP A 14 -7.06 0.63 8.02
C ASP A 14 -7.89 1.82 8.51
N GLN A 15 -7.58 2.38 9.68
CA GLN A 15 -8.24 3.56 10.24
C GLN A 15 -8.11 4.81 9.36
N LEU A 16 -6.99 4.98 8.62
CA LEU A 16 -6.84 6.09 7.66
C LEU A 16 -7.90 6.03 6.55
N PHE A 17 -8.24 4.83 6.10
CA PHE A 17 -9.21 4.58 5.04
C PHE A 17 -10.60 4.22 5.58
N GLY A 18 -10.77 4.16 6.91
CA GLY A 18 -12.00 3.78 7.56
C GLY A 18 -12.42 2.35 7.22
N LEU A 19 -11.43 1.46 7.16
CA LEU A 19 -11.59 0.02 7.01
C LEU A 19 -11.56 -0.66 8.40
N GLU A 20 -12.13 -1.85 8.47
CA GLU A 20 -12.08 -2.68 9.67
C GLU A 20 -10.83 -3.57 9.66
N THR A 21 -10.15 -3.63 10.81
CA THR A 21 -9.03 -4.54 11.03
C THR A 21 -9.51 -5.82 11.69
N LEU A 22 -9.53 -6.91 10.94
CA LEU A 22 -9.97 -8.22 11.43
C LEU A 22 -8.87 -8.97 12.20
N HIS A 23 -7.60 -8.73 11.87
CA HIS A 23 -6.47 -9.36 12.56
C HIS A 23 -5.25 -8.42 12.62
N PRO A 24 -4.54 -8.35 13.76
CA PRO A 24 -3.47 -7.37 13.95
C PRO A 24 -2.24 -7.57 13.06
N LEU A 25 -1.97 -8.80 12.61
CA LEU A 25 -0.80 -9.15 11.80
C LEU A 25 -1.08 -9.35 10.30
N VAL A 26 -2.35 -9.44 9.89
CA VAL A 26 -2.72 -9.62 8.48
C VAL A 26 -4.11 -9.06 8.23
N ASN A 27 -4.32 -8.39 7.10
CA ASN A 27 -5.65 -8.02 6.66
C ASN A 27 -5.76 -8.04 5.14
N VAL A 28 -6.97 -8.26 4.64
CA VAL A 28 -7.32 -8.08 3.24
C VAL A 28 -8.13 -6.79 3.13
N VAL A 29 -7.62 -5.84 2.37
CA VAL A 29 -8.24 -4.53 2.20
C VAL A 29 -8.85 -4.42 0.83
N GLU A 30 -10.10 -3.96 0.77
CA GLU A 30 -10.80 -3.63 -0.47
C GLU A 30 -11.13 -2.14 -0.44
N PHE A 31 -10.44 -1.34 -1.25
CA PHE A 31 -10.65 0.11 -1.22
C PHE A 31 -12.04 0.55 -1.68
N ALA A 32 -12.77 -0.32 -2.40
CA ALA A 32 -14.19 -0.12 -2.70
C ALA A 32 -15.05 0.03 -1.42
N LYS A 33 -14.64 -0.61 -0.31
CA LYS A 33 -15.33 -0.57 0.99
C LYS A 33 -14.83 0.54 1.92
N SER A 34 -13.83 1.33 1.50
CA SER A 34 -13.27 2.39 2.34
C SER A 34 -14.31 3.49 2.61
N THR A 35 -14.51 3.82 3.88
CA THR A 35 -15.47 4.87 4.30
C THR A 35 -14.82 6.26 4.36
N ARG A 36 -13.49 6.34 4.34
CA ARG A 36 -12.72 7.58 4.37
C ARG A 36 -11.83 7.72 3.15
N THR A 37 -11.47 8.95 2.81
CA THR A 37 -10.52 9.25 1.74
C THR A 37 -9.45 10.18 2.30
N VAL A 38 -8.20 9.91 1.92
CA VAL A 38 -7.05 10.76 2.25
C VAL A 38 -6.68 11.57 1.01
N GLU A 39 -6.69 12.90 1.14
CA GLU A 39 -6.35 13.81 0.03
C GLU A 39 -4.84 13.94 -0.17
N TYR A 40 -4.09 14.03 0.93
CA TYR A 40 -2.64 14.13 0.90
C TYR A 40 -2.03 13.45 2.13
N ILE A 41 -1.09 12.52 1.90
CA ILE A 41 -0.28 11.94 2.97
C ILE A 41 1.03 11.38 2.41
N ARG A 42 2.11 11.45 3.19
CA ARG A 42 3.31 10.66 2.99
C ARG A 42 3.49 9.72 4.17
N MET A 43 3.65 8.44 3.88
CA MET A 43 3.64 7.37 4.86
C MET A 43 4.94 6.57 4.78
N ASN A 44 5.55 6.29 5.91
CA ASN A 44 6.53 5.21 6.04
C ASN A 44 5.80 3.96 6.54
N ILE A 45 5.75 2.92 5.71
CA ILE A 45 4.99 1.69 6.00
C ILE A 45 5.88 0.68 6.73
N GLY A 46 5.45 0.18 7.89
CA GLY A 46 6.17 -0.79 8.72
C GLY A 46 5.93 -2.27 8.37
N PHE A 47 5.09 -2.55 7.38
CA PHE A 47 4.68 -3.90 7.01
C PHE A 47 4.70 -4.14 5.49
N TYR A 48 4.43 -5.36 5.05
CA TYR A 48 4.36 -5.68 3.64
C TYR A 48 2.96 -5.39 3.10
N CYS A 49 2.89 -4.79 1.92
CA CYS A 49 1.63 -4.57 1.20
C CYS A 49 1.73 -5.12 -0.21
N LEU A 50 0.70 -5.83 -0.65
CA LEU A 50 0.55 -6.26 -2.04
C LEU A 50 -0.82 -5.77 -2.51
N PHE A 51 -0.85 -4.92 -3.54
CA PHE A 51 -2.08 -4.37 -4.09
C PHE A 51 -2.23 -4.78 -5.53
N LEU A 52 -3.39 -5.35 -5.87
CA LEU A 52 -3.84 -5.49 -7.24
C LEU A 52 -4.61 -4.23 -7.63
N LYS A 53 -4.10 -3.48 -8.60
CA LYS A 53 -4.79 -2.29 -9.12
C LYS A 53 -5.64 -2.65 -10.33
N GLU A 54 -6.89 -2.21 -10.32
CA GLU A 54 -7.76 -2.31 -11.50
C GLU A 54 -7.40 -1.21 -12.53
N ALA A 55 -7.65 -1.53 -13.81
CA ALA A 55 -7.14 -0.85 -15.01
C ALA A 55 -7.43 0.65 -15.15
N ASN A 56 -8.39 1.20 -14.41
CA ASN A 56 -8.83 2.60 -14.54
C ASN A 56 -8.17 3.55 -13.52
N CYS A 57 -6.96 3.22 -13.04
CA CYS A 57 -6.09 4.18 -12.35
C CYS A 57 -5.42 5.06 -13.41
N GLY A 58 -5.97 6.23 -13.72
CA GLY A 58 -5.22 7.23 -14.51
C GLY A 58 -3.81 7.48 -13.93
N ASP A 59 -2.91 8.00 -14.77
CA ASP A 59 -1.49 8.24 -14.54
C ASP A 59 -1.10 8.48 -13.06
N LEU A 60 -0.75 7.39 -12.36
CA LEU A 60 -0.40 7.47 -10.95
C LEU A 60 1.10 7.70 -10.81
N ARG A 61 1.46 8.83 -10.22
CA ARG A 61 2.86 9.22 -10.04
C ARG A 61 3.46 8.46 -8.86
N TYR A 62 4.46 7.61 -9.11
CA TYR A 62 5.26 6.98 -8.06
C TYR A 62 6.70 7.48 -8.12
N GLY A 63 7.16 8.13 -7.03
CA GLY A 63 8.45 8.81 -7.01
C GLY A 63 8.51 9.97 -8.03
N ARG A 64 9.52 9.96 -8.91
CA ARG A 64 9.70 10.97 -9.97
C ARG A 64 9.21 10.52 -11.36
N LYS A 65 8.72 9.29 -11.50
CA LYS A 65 8.33 8.72 -12.80
C LYS A 65 6.80 8.54 -12.89
N TYR A 66 6.29 8.74 -14.11
CA TYR A 66 4.95 8.32 -14.50
C TYR A 66 5.03 6.84 -14.89
N TYR A 67 4.18 6.00 -14.30
CA TYR A 67 4.08 4.58 -14.64
C TYR A 67 2.74 4.34 -15.34
N ASP A 68 2.80 3.74 -16.52
CA ASP A 68 1.66 3.20 -17.24
C ASP A 68 1.26 1.87 -16.57
N TYR A 69 0.25 1.92 -15.72
CA TYR A 69 -0.29 0.74 -15.06
C TYR A 69 -1.20 0.00 -16.04
N GLN A 70 -0.65 -0.98 -16.77
CA GLN A 70 -1.48 -1.91 -17.52
C GLN A 70 -2.35 -2.74 -16.56
N GLU A 71 -3.54 -3.13 -17.03
CA GLU A 71 -4.53 -3.92 -16.29
C GLU A 71 -3.89 -5.07 -15.49
N GLY A 72 -4.28 -5.23 -14.22
CA GLY A 72 -3.80 -6.33 -13.38
C GLY A 72 -2.41 -6.14 -12.79
N THR A 73 -1.91 -4.91 -12.71
CA THR A 73 -0.60 -4.65 -12.07
C THR A 73 -0.66 -4.90 -10.57
N VAL A 74 0.28 -5.72 -10.09
CA VAL A 74 0.55 -5.90 -8.66
C VAL A 74 1.61 -4.91 -8.21
N VAL A 75 1.26 -4.08 -7.22
CA VAL A 75 2.17 -3.15 -6.56
C VAL A 75 2.53 -3.71 -5.19
N CYS A 76 3.82 -3.95 -4.98
CA CYS A 76 4.35 -4.46 -3.73
C CYS A 76 5.10 -3.36 -2.98
N MET A 77 4.91 -3.31 -1.66
CA MET A 77 5.68 -2.46 -0.76
C MET A 77 6.26 -3.29 0.38
N ALA A 78 7.52 -3.01 0.72
CA ALA A 78 8.23 -3.62 1.83
C ALA A 78 8.29 -2.68 3.05
N PRO A 79 8.45 -3.23 4.26
CA PRO A 79 8.67 -2.45 5.47
C PRO A 79 9.81 -1.43 5.31
N GLY A 80 9.58 -0.21 5.79
CA GLY A 80 10.51 0.92 5.72
C GLY A 80 10.40 1.74 4.43
N GLN A 81 9.61 1.33 3.44
CA GLN A 81 9.40 2.14 2.24
C GLN A 81 8.49 3.34 2.50
N VAL A 82 8.82 4.47 1.87
CA VAL A 82 8.01 5.69 1.91
C VAL A 82 7.12 5.75 0.68
N THR A 83 5.82 5.80 0.89
CA THR A 83 4.79 5.96 -0.15
C THR A 83 3.92 7.18 0.15
N GLY A 84 3.07 7.58 -0.77
CA GLY A 84 2.17 8.70 -0.53
C GLY A 84 1.04 8.79 -1.54
N VAL A 85 0.03 9.55 -1.13
CA VAL A 85 -1.10 9.93 -1.96
C VAL A 85 -1.08 11.45 -2.05
N ASP A 86 -1.20 11.99 -3.26
CA ASP A 86 -1.40 13.43 -3.50
C ASP A 86 -2.52 13.61 -4.53
N LYS A 87 -3.73 13.85 -4.04
CA LYS A 87 -4.92 14.09 -4.85
C LYS A 87 -5.28 15.57 -4.95
N ARG A 88 -4.49 16.48 -4.37
CA ARG A 88 -4.81 17.92 -4.29
C ARG A 88 -4.97 18.56 -5.67
N ASN A 89 -4.28 18.04 -6.68
CA ASN A 89 -4.29 18.56 -8.05
C ASN A 89 -4.87 17.56 -9.07
N THR A 90 -5.53 16.49 -8.62
CA THR A 90 -5.99 15.41 -9.51
C THR A 90 -7.42 15.00 -9.17
N THR A 91 -8.32 15.03 -10.15
CA THR A 91 -9.67 14.46 -10.09
C THR A 91 -9.68 12.96 -10.44
N THR A 92 -8.61 12.22 -10.10
CA THR A 92 -8.54 10.80 -10.42
C THR A 92 -9.64 10.05 -9.66
N PRO A 93 -10.45 9.23 -10.34
CA PRO A 93 -11.51 8.47 -9.70
C PRO A 93 -10.97 7.62 -8.55
N ARG A 94 -11.84 7.30 -7.58
CA ARG A 94 -11.56 6.24 -6.61
C ARG A 94 -11.33 4.95 -7.37
N THR A 95 -10.08 4.51 -7.48
CA THR A 95 -9.81 3.24 -8.14
C THR A 95 -10.06 2.10 -7.18
N ASN A 96 -10.83 1.13 -7.64
CA ASN A 96 -10.96 -0.14 -6.96
C ASN A 96 -9.60 -0.84 -6.98
N SER A 97 -9.13 -1.21 -5.80
CA SER A 97 -7.98 -2.08 -5.63
C SER A 97 -8.25 -2.96 -4.42
N ILE A 98 -7.77 -4.19 -4.53
CA ILE A 98 -7.75 -5.15 -3.45
C ILE A 98 -6.29 -5.37 -3.05
N GLY A 99 -6.03 -5.50 -1.76
CA GLY A 99 -4.69 -5.75 -1.28
C GLY A 99 -4.63 -6.65 -0.07
N ILE A 100 -3.45 -7.22 0.13
CA ILE A 100 -3.11 -7.99 1.31
C ILE A 100 -2.01 -7.23 2.04
N LEU A 101 -2.26 -6.97 3.32
CA LEU A 101 -1.33 -6.34 4.24
C LEU A 101 -0.89 -7.40 5.23
N PHE A 102 0.40 -7.52 5.51
CA PHE A 102 0.87 -8.40 6.58
C PHE A 102 2.12 -7.89 7.28
N HIS A 103 2.10 -7.97 8.61
CA HIS A 103 3.21 -7.56 9.45
C HIS A 103 4.37 -8.57 9.36
N PRO A 104 5.64 -8.14 9.43
CA PRO A 104 6.79 -9.06 9.38
C PRO A 104 6.75 -10.15 10.45
N ASP A 105 6.11 -9.87 11.60
CA ASP A 105 5.93 -10.86 12.66
C ASP A 105 5.08 -12.07 12.25
N LEU A 106 4.17 -11.92 11.27
CA LEU A 106 3.36 -13.05 10.78
C LEU A 106 4.25 -14.18 10.22
N ILE A 107 5.32 -13.80 9.52
CA ILE A 107 6.22 -14.73 8.82
C ILE A 107 7.52 -14.96 9.59
N ARG A 108 7.65 -14.41 10.80
CA ARG A 108 8.87 -14.54 11.61
C ARG A 108 9.12 -15.99 11.98
N GLY A 109 10.34 -16.47 11.74
CA GLY A 109 10.72 -17.86 11.99
C GLY A 109 10.29 -18.86 10.90
N THR A 110 9.61 -18.41 9.84
CA THR A 110 9.27 -19.24 8.68
C THR A 110 10.35 -19.18 7.61
N SER A 111 10.36 -20.15 6.68
CA SER A 111 11.26 -20.11 5.51
C SER A 111 11.06 -18.85 4.67
N LEU A 112 9.82 -18.39 4.52
CA LEU A 112 9.51 -17.14 3.81
C LEU A 112 10.13 -15.93 4.53
N GLY A 113 9.99 -15.83 5.85
CA GLY A 113 10.62 -14.75 6.62
C GLY A 113 12.14 -14.66 6.45
N GLN A 114 12.79 -15.80 6.22
CA GLN A 114 14.24 -15.87 5.97
C GLN A 114 14.62 -15.44 4.56
N THR A 115 13.78 -15.76 3.56
CA THR A 115 14.11 -15.52 2.14
C THR A 115 13.42 -14.30 1.54
N ILE A 116 12.46 -13.67 2.23
CA ILE A 116 11.57 -12.65 1.63
C ILE A 116 12.36 -11.45 1.04
N LYS A 117 13.48 -11.08 1.67
CA LYS A 117 14.35 -9.98 1.21
C LYS A 117 15.09 -10.27 -0.09
N ASN A 118 15.19 -11.54 -0.48
CA ASN A 118 15.84 -11.96 -1.72
C ASN A 118 14.92 -11.85 -2.94
N TYR A 119 13.61 -11.71 -2.72
CA TYR A 119 12.67 -11.51 -3.82
C TYR A 119 12.68 -10.05 -4.26
N THR A 120 12.94 -9.84 -5.55
CA THR A 120 12.91 -8.54 -6.20
C THR A 120 11.57 -8.25 -6.89
N PHE A 121 10.51 -9.01 -6.56
CA PHE A 121 9.15 -8.80 -7.07
C PHE A 121 8.56 -7.41 -6.73
N SER A 122 9.27 -6.62 -5.92
CA SER A 122 9.07 -5.19 -5.79
C SER A 122 9.35 -4.52 -7.13
N LEU A 123 8.32 -4.40 -7.96
CA LEU A 123 8.26 -3.50 -9.11
C LEU A 123 8.45 -2.06 -8.61
N MET A 124 9.70 -1.66 -8.39
CA MET A 124 10.19 -0.28 -8.23
C MET A 124 11.71 -0.28 -7.99
N ARG A 125 12.48 -0.45 -9.09
CA ARG A 125 13.77 0.22 -9.26
C ARG A 125 13.57 1.49 -10.08
#